data_AF-A0A1E1WZW3-F1
#
_entry.id   AF-A0A1E1WZW3-F1
#
_cell.length_a   1.000
_cell.length_b   1.000
_cell.length_c   1.000
_cell.angle_alpha   90.00
_cell.angle_beta   90.00
_cell.angle_gamma   90.00
#
_symmetry.space_group_name_H-M   'P 1'
#
loop_
_entity.id
_entity.type
_entity.pdbx_description
1 polymer ?
#
loop_
_entity_poly.entity_id
_entity_poly.type
_entity_poly.pdbx_seq_one_letter_code
_entity_poly.pdbx_strand_id
1 'polypeptide(L)'
;MELALLWFYLKISVWTTLVAATVYGVFKLLRWRQKTFSYFKELGVPGPEPNLLWGNLAEYHGKGHVKALTEWCDKYGDVLGFYNGDVPTLVIKDIDFLTYIF
;
A
#
# COMPACT_ATOMS: atom_id res chain seq x y z
N MET A 1 26.84 21.03 -38.83
CA MET A 1 27.42 20.31 -37.69
C MET A 1 26.84 20.81 -36.37
N GLU A 2 26.81 22.12 -36.11
CA GLU A 2 26.31 22.70 -34.84
C GLU A 2 24.80 22.47 -34.57
N LEU A 3 23.94 22.59 -35.59
CA LEU A 3 22.51 22.30 -35.46
C LEU A 3 22.24 20.85 -35.05
N ALA A 4 22.95 19.88 -35.64
CA ALA A 4 22.79 18.47 -35.32
C ALA A 4 23.22 18.16 -33.87
N LEU A 5 24.29 18.80 -33.40
CA LEU A 5 24.72 18.72 -32.01
C LEU A 5 23.68 19.33 -31.07
N LEU A 6 23.12 20.49 -31.40
CA LEU A 6 22.08 21.14 -30.60
C LEU A 6 20.83 20.25 -30.46
N TRP A 7 20.36 19.65 -31.55
CA TRP A 7 19.26 18.68 -31.51
C TRP A 7 19.59 17.42 -30.71
N PHE A 8 20.84 16.96 -30.76
CA PHE A 8 21.32 15.83 -29.97
C PHE A 8 21.31 16.14 -28.47
N TYR A 9 21.87 17.27 -28.05
CA TYR A 9 21.85 17.73 -26.66
C TYR A 9 20.44 17.96 -26.14
N LEU A 10 19.57 18.56 -26.96
CA LEU A 10 18.17 18.78 -26.59
C LEU A 10 17.46 17.46 -26.34
N LYS A 11 17.63 16.47 -27.22
CA LYS A 11 17.04 15.13 -27.05
C LYS A 11 17.52 14.48 -25.75
N ILE A 12 18.82 14.49 -25.49
CA ILE A 12 19.38 13.91 -24.26
C ILE A 12 18.82 14.62 -23.02
N SER A 13 18.80 15.96 -23.01
CA SER A 13 18.27 16.73 -21.89
C SER A 13 16.78 16.44 -21.61
N VAL A 14 15.97 16.26 -22.66
CA VAL A 14 14.55 15.87 -22.51
C VAL A 14 14.44 14.47 -21.93
N TRP A 15 15.18 13.49 -22.44
CA TRP A 15 15.11 12.12 -21.92
C TRP A 15 15.61 12.02 -20.46
N THR A 16 16.69 12.71 -20.11
CA THR A 16 17.22 12.69 -18.74
C THR A 16 16.26 13.34 -17.75
N THR A 17 15.61 14.46 -18.13
CA THR A 17 14.60 15.11 -17.29
C THR A 17 13.35 14.24 -17.11
N LEU A 18 12.88 13.57 -18.16
CA LEU A 18 11.74 12.63 -18.07
C LEU A 18 12.05 11.43 -17.15
N VAL A 19 13.24 10.85 -17.28
CA VAL A 19 13.68 9.75 -16.40
C VAL A 19 13.77 10.22 -14.96
N ALA A 20 14.40 11.37 -14.70
CA ALA A 20 14.53 11.92 -13.35
C ALA A 20 13.16 12.21 -12.71
N ALA A 21 12.23 12.79 -13.47
CA ALA A 21 10.86 13.05 -13.00
C ALA A 21 10.10 11.76 -12.69
N THR A 22 10.26 10.73 -13.53
CA THR A 22 9.65 9.42 -13.32
C THR A 22 10.19 8.75 -12.05
N VAL A 23 11.52 8.73 -11.87
CA VAL A 23 12.17 8.18 -10.68
C VAL A 23 11.71 8.91 -9.41
N TYR A 24 11.64 10.25 -9.46
CA TYR A 24 11.15 11.04 -8.34
C TYR A 24 9.68 10.74 -8.01
N GLY A 25 8.83 10.61 -9.03
CA GLY A 25 7.42 10.23 -8.88
C GLY A 25 7.25 8.86 -8.23
N VAL A 26 7.99 7.85 -8.72
CA VAL A 26 7.99 6.49 -8.14
C VAL A 26 8.47 6.52 -6.70
N PHE A 27 9.55 7.26 -6.40
CA PHE A 27 10.05 7.38 -5.04
C PHE A 27 9.02 7.99 -4.07
N LYS A 28 8.33 9.07 -4.50
CA LYS A 28 7.25 9.70 -3.73
C LYS A 28 6.09 8.74 -3.50
N LEU A 29 5.69 7.98 -4.52
CA LEU A 29 4.64 6.98 -4.44
C LEU A 29 5.01 5.88 -3.42
N LEU A 30 6.22 5.33 -3.50
CA LEU A 30 6.69 4.29 -2.58
C LEU A 30 6.76 4.80 -1.14
N ARG A 31 7.26 6.02 -0.91
CA ARG A 31 7.28 6.67 0.42
C ARG A 31 5.87 6.84 0.98
N TRP A 32 4.93 7.28 0.15
CA TRP A 32 3.53 7.44 0.56
C TRP A 32 2.91 6.08 0.91
N ARG A 33 3.09 5.05 0.07
CA ARG A 33 2.62 3.69 0.34
C ARG A 33 3.20 3.10 1.62
N GLN A 34 4.50 3.26 1.86
CA GLN A 34 5.15 2.81 3.10
C GLN A 34 4.52 3.44 4.34
N LYS A 35 4.23 4.75 4.29
CA LYS A 35 3.57 5.47 5.38
C LYS A 35 2.12 5.04 5.56
N THR A 36 1.37 4.84 4.48
CA THR A 36 0.00 4.31 4.57
C THR A 36 -0.01 2.95 5.26
N PHE A 37 0.94 2.08 4.91
CA PHE A 37 1.03 0.72 5.42
C PHE A 37 1.68 0.58 6.81
N SER A 38 2.23 1.66 7.37
CA SER A 38 2.68 1.68 8.76
C SER A 38 1.57 1.98 9.77
N TYR A 39 0.39 2.44 9.32
CA TYR A 39 -0.69 2.93 10.19
C TYR A 39 -1.07 1.96 11.33
N PHE A 40 -1.46 0.73 11.02
CA PHE A 40 -1.84 -0.25 12.07
C PHE A 40 -0.65 -0.66 12.96
N LYS A 41 0.55 -0.76 12.36
CA LYS A 41 1.77 -1.07 13.11
C LYS A 41 2.10 0.02 14.13
N GLU A 42 1.92 1.30 13.76
CA GLU A 42 2.12 2.45 14.64
C GLU A 42 1.09 2.50 15.77
N LEU A 43 -0.14 2.04 15.53
CA LEU A 43 -1.20 1.92 16.54
C LEU A 43 -1.08 0.67 17.42
N GLY A 44 -0.16 -0.25 17.12
CA GLY A 44 -0.04 -1.54 17.82
C GLY A 44 -1.19 -2.51 17.51
N VAL A 45 -1.94 -2.28 16.43
CA VAL A 45 -3.00 -3.18 15.98
C VAL A 45 -2.37 -4.32 15.15
N PRO A 46 -2.58 -5.59 15.52
CA PRO A 46 -2.02 -6.73 14.80
C PRO A 46 -2.72 -6.94 13.46
N GLY A 47 -2.08 -7.68 12.54
CA GLY A 47 -2.68 -8.00 11.25
C GLY A 47 -1.71 -8.59 10.23
N PRO A 48 -2.22 -9.00 9.05
CA PRO A 48 -1.40 -9.49 7.95
C PRO A 48 -0.50 -8.37 7.40
N GLU A 49 0.78 -8.68 7.15
CA GLU A 49 1.72 -7.71 6.61
C GLU A 49 1.31 -7.30 5.18
N PRO A 50 1.13 -6.00 4.89
CA PRO A 50 0.70 -5.55 3.57
C PRO A 50 1.83 -5.60 2.54
N ASN A 51 1.48 -6.00 1.32
CA ASN A 51 2.33 -5.79 0.16
C ASN A 51 2.35 -4.31 -0.25
N LEU A 52 3.52 -3.79 -0.64
CA LEU A 52 3.71 -2.37 -0.97
C LEU A 52 2.89 -1.87 -2.18
N LEU A 53 2.50 -2.77 -3.09
CA LEU A 53 1.71 -2.44 -4.28
C LEU A 53 0.21 -2.63 -4.08
N TRP A 54 -0.19 -3.65 -3.33
CA TRP A 54 -1.60 -4.10 -3.29
C TRP A 54 -2.18 -4.23 -1.88
N GLY A 55 -1.46 -3.83 -0.84
CA GLY A 55 -1.88 -4.10 0.53
C GLY A 55 -2.06 -5.60 0.74
N ASN A 56 -3.23 -6.02 1.21
CA ASN A 56 -3.55 -7.43 1.42
C ASN A 56 -4.48 -8.01 0.33
N LEU A 57 -4.71 -7.30 -0.79
CA LEU A 57 -5.70 -7.69 -1.81
C LEU A 57 -5.47 -9.09 -2.40
N ALA A 58 -4.21 -9.46 -2.64
CA ALA A 58 -3.87 -10.74 -3.25
C ALA A 58 -4.36 -11.92 -2.41
N GLU A 59 -4.14 -11.87 -1.09
CA GLU A 59 -4.62 -12.88 -0.16
C GLU A 59 -6.12 -12.75 0.10
N TYR A 60 -6.60 -11.52 0.30
CA TYR A 60 -8.00 -11.20 0.59
C TYR A 60 -8.95 -11.71 -0.51
N HIS A 61 -8.62 -11.45 -1.78
CA HIS A 61 -9.40 -11.91 -2.93
C HIS A 61 -9.03 -13.35 -3.32
N GLY A 62 -7.74 -13.72 -3.26
CA GLY A 62 -7.27 -15.02 -3.70
C GLY A 62 -7.78 -16.19 -2.86
N LYS A 63 -7.94 -16.00 -1.54
CA LYS A 63 -8.54 -17.01 -0.65
C LYS A 63 -10.06 -16.91 -0.56
N GLY A 64 -10.65 -15.81 -1.04
CA GLY A 64 -12.03 -15.41 -0.77
C GLY A 64 -12.19 -14.71 0.57
N HIS A 65 -13.03 -13.67 0.61
CA HIS A 65 -13.06 -12.68 1.71
C HIS A 65 -13.29 -13.33 3.07
N VAL A 66 -14.30 -14.20 3.19
CA VAL A 66 -14.67 -14.84 4.46
C VAL A 66 -13.51 -15.70 4.97
N LYS A 67 -12.94 -16.54 4.10
CA LYS A 67 -11.85 -17.44 4.49
C LYS A 67 -10.59 -16.66 4.91
N ALA A 68 -10.21 -15.62 4.17
CA ALA A 68 -9.07 -14.77 4.52
C ALA A 68 -9.28 -14.12 5.90
N LEU A 69 -10.47 -13.55 6.14
CA LEU A 69 -10.80 -12.92 7.41
C LEU A 69 -10.82 -13.93 8.56
N THR A 70 -11.42 -15.10 8.39
CA THR A 70 -11.42 -16.16 9.41
C THR A 70 -10.00 -16.57 9.80
N GLU A 71 -9.14 -16.87 8.81
CA GLU A 71 -7.74 -17.26 9.07
C GLU A 71 -6.94 -16.14 9.75
N TRP A 72 -7.20 -14.87 9.41
CA TRP A 72 -6.57 -13.75 10.09
C TRP A 72 -7.10 -13.55 11.51
N CYS A 73 -8.40 -13.69 11.76
CA CYS A 73 -8.95 -13.65 13.11
C CYS A 73 -8.39 -14.76 13.99
N ASP A 74 -8.25 -15.98 13.46
CA ASP A 74 -7.68 -17.10 14.20
C ASP A 74 -6.19 -16.86 14.55
N LYS A 75 -5.47 -16.09 13.73
CA LYS A 75 -4.03 -15.82 13.90
C LYS A 75 -3.73 -14.56 14.72
N TYR A 76 -4.48 -13.49 14.50
CA TYR A 76 -4.20 -12.15 15.03
C TYR A 76 -5.16 -11.74 16.14
N GLY A 77 -6.24 -12.50 16.36
CA GLY A 77 -7.25 -12.27 17.38
C GLY A 77 -8.48 -11.52 16.88
N ASP A 78 -9.32 -11.13 17.83
CA ASP A 78 -10.65 -10.58 17.55
C ASP A 78 -10.63 -9.12 17.06
N VAL A 79 -9.49 -8.42 17.19
CA VAL A 79 -9.26 -7.08 16.65
C VAL A 79 -8.00 -7.10 15.80
N LEU A 80 -8.14 -6.87 14.49
CA LEU A 80 -7.01 -6.83 13.56
C LEU A 80 -7.21 -5.77 12.48
N GLY A 81 -6.10 -5.28 11.93
CA GLY A 81 -6.08 -4.33 10.83
C GLY A 81 -5.49 -4.95 9.56
N PHE A 82 -6.11 -4.68 8.41
CA PHE A 82 -5.57 -5.04 7.10
C PHE A 82 -5.81 -3.90 6.09
N TYR A 83 -5.21 -4.00 4.91
CA TYR A 83 -5.35 -2.98 3.87
C TYR A 83 -6.10 -3.54 2.65
N ASN A 84 -7.30 -3.02 2.41
CA ASN A 84 -8.06 -3.27 1.19
C ASN A 84 -7.56 -2.32 0.09
N GLY A 85 -6.51 -2.74 -0.60
CA GLY A 85 -5.72 -1.86 -1.46
C GLY A 85 -4.86 -0.94 -0.59
N ASP A 86 -5.08 0.36 -0.67
CA ASP A 86 -4.46 1.37 0.19
C ASP A 86 -5.42 1.90 1.29
N VAL A 87 -6.61 1.30 1.43
CA VAL A 87 -7.58 1.67 2.46
C VAL A 87 -7.33 0.84 3.74
N PRO A 88 -6.90 1.46 4.86
CA PRO A 88 -6.80 0.77 6.14
C PRO A 88 -8.19 0.35 6.61
N THR A 89 -8.35 -0.93 6.92
CA THR A 89 -9.61 -1.56 7.29
C THR A 89 -9.42 -2.30 8.61
N LEU A 90 -10.19 -1.89 9.63
CA LEU A 90 -10.21 -2.54 10.93
C LEU A 90 -11.31 -3.60 10.95
N VAL A 91 -10.97 -4.79 11.44
CA VAL A 91 -11.87 -5.91 11.62
C VAL A 91 -12.04 -6.13 13.11
N ILE A 92 -13.29 -6.20 13.55
CA ILE A 92 -13.67 -6.38 14.95
C ILE A 92 -14.64 -7.57 15.00
N LYS A 93 -14.29 -8.57 15.82
CA LYS A 93 -15.08 -9.77 16.13
C LYS A 93 -15.32 -9.88 17.64
N ASP A 94 -15.46 -8.72 18.30
CA ASP A 94 -15.78 -8.57 19.71
C ASP A 94 -17.19 -7.95 19.82
N ILE A 95 -18.14 -8.70 20.39
CA ILE A 95 -19.54 -8.30 20.46
C ILE A 95 -19.75 -7.12 21.43
N ASP A 96 -19.02 -7.08 22.54
CA ASP A 96 -19.13 -6.01 23.52
C ASP A 96 -18.62 -4.70 22.92
N PHE A 97 -17.50 -4.76 22.18
CA PHE A 97 -16.97 -3.60 21.47
C PHE A 97 -17.87 -3.13 20.33
N LEU A 98 -18.46 -4.05 19.57
CA LEU A 98 -19.44 -3.70 18.53
C LEU A 98 -20.68 -3.01 19.12
N THR A 99 -21.19 -3.50 20.25
CA THR A 99 -22.33 -2.91 20.96
C THR A 99 -22.03 -1.51 21.51
N TYR A 100 -20.76 -1.21 21.81
CA TYR A 100 -20.35 0.14 22.20
C TYR A 100 -20.32 1.14 21.01
N ILE A 101 -20.00 0.66 19.80
CA ILE A 101 -19.86 1.49 18.60
C ILE A 101 -21.20 1.76 17.90
N PHE A 102 -22.09 0.76 17.85
CA PHE A 102 -23.36 0.80 17.10
C PHE A 102 -24.57 0.96 18.02
#